data_AF-A0A3N4LUD3-F1
#
_entry.id   AF-A0A3N4LUD3-F1
#
_cell.length_a   1.000
_cell.length_b   1.000
_cell.length_c   1.000
_cell.angle_alpha   90.00
_cell.angle_beta   90.00
_cell.angle_gamma   90.00
#
_symmetry.space_group_name_H-M   'P 1'
#
loop_
_entity.id
_entity.type
_entity.pdbx_description
1 polymer ?
#
loop_
_entity_poly.entity_id
_entity_poly.type
_entity_poly.pdbx_seq_one_letter_code
_entity_poly.pdbx_strand_id
1 'polypeptide(L)'
;CPITGWENICEVAHLLPKQNENWVCYSINPYNSTSDSTDPNNLLLLREDLHSAFDNKAFILVPKQGRQVLHFIAYMPPVTDIFHNREI
;
A
#
# COMPACT_ATOMS: atom_id res chain seq x y z
N CYS A 1 6.47 9.61 -3.83
CA CYS A 1 5.66 8.88 -2.83
C CYS A 1 4.33 9.61 -2.60
N PRO A 2 3.19 9.06 -3.06
CA PRO A 2 1.87 9.69 -2.93
C PRO A 2 1.45 9.97 -1.48
N ILE A 3 1.92 9.16 -0.52
CA ILE A 3 1.56 9.32 0.91
C ILE A 3 2.20 10.58 1.50
N THR A 4 3.51 10.78 1.29
CA THR A 4 4.27 11.84 1.95
C THR A 4 4.49 13.07 1.08
N GLY A 5 4.16 13.00 -0.21
CA GLY A 5 4.54 14.02 -1.20
C GLY A 5 6.04 14.05 -1.51
N TRP A 6 6.80 13.06 -1.02
CA TRP A 6 8.25 13.02 -1.18
C TRP A 6 8.62 12.59 -2.62
N GLU A 7 9.42 13.40 -3.32
CA GLU A 7 9.73 13.19 -4.75
C GLU A 7 11.08 12.49 -5.01
N ASN A 8 12.00 12.50 -4.04
CA ASN A 8 13.36 11.95 -4.22
C ASN A 8 13.46 10.52 -3.68
N ILE A 9 14.14 9.59 -4.38
CA ILE A 9 14.45 8.23 -3.88
C ILE A 9 13.16 7.50 -3.42
N CYS A 10 12.30 7.19 -4.39
CA CYS A 10 11.15 6.31 -4.17
C CYS A 10 11.36 4.97 -4.87
N GLU A 11 10.78 3.93 -4.29
CA GLU A 11 10.84 2.56 -4.76
C GLU A 11 9.45 2.05 -5.12
N VAL A 12 9.40 1.09 -6.03
CA VAL A 12 8.14 0.47 -6.48
C VAL A 12 7.84 -0.73 -5.61
N ALA A 13 6.77 -0.64 -4.83
CA ALA A 13 6.21 -1.72 -4.04
C ALA A 13 5.04 -2.38 -4.79
N HIS A 14 4.89 -3.70 -4.65
CA HIS A 14 3.77 -4.44 -5.25
C HIS A 14 2.66 -4.66 -4.20
N LEU A 15 1.42 -4.28 -4.51
CA LEU A 15 0.27 -4.47 -3.62
C LEU A 15 -0.01 -5.97 -3.37
N LEU A 16 0.05 -6.76 -4.45
CA LEU A 16 0.09 -8.21 -4.43
C LEU A 16 1.55 -8.63 -4.64
N PRO A 17 2.20 -9.21 -3.62
CA PRO A 17 3.56 -9.72 -3.76
C PRO A 17 3.63 -10.73 -4.90
N LYS A 18 4.66 -10.64 -5.74
CA LYS A 18 4.88 -11.55 -6.88
C LYS A 18 4.94 -13.02 -6.46
N GLN A 19 5.43 -13.30 -5.26
CA GLN A 19 5.49 -14.66 -4.70
C GLN A 19 4.11 -15.25 -4.41
N ASN A 20 3.07 -14.41 -4.36
CA ASN A 20 1.70 -14.74 -4.00
C ASN A 20 0.72 -14.46 -5.15
N GLU A 21 1.12 -14.61 -6.42
CA GLU A 21 0.21 -14.46 -7.59
C GLU A 21 -1.07 -15.30 -7.46
N ASN A 22 -0.99 -16.46 -6.80
CA ASN A 22 -2.15 -17.31 -6.51
C ASN A 22 -3.13 -16.75 -5.45
N TRP A 23 -2.76 -15.68 -4.74
CA TRP A 23 -3.58 -15.02 -3.72
C TRP A 23 -4.72 -14.21 -4.34
N VAL A 24 -4.62 -13.80 -5.60
CA VAL A 24 -5.70 -13.10 -6.32
C VAL A 24 -7.03 -13.84 -6.17
N CYS A 25 -7.00 -15.18 -6.21
CA CYS A 25 -8.16 -16.04 -6.03
C CYS A 25 -8.85 -15.89 -4.65
N TYR A 26 -8.13 -15.38 -3.64
CA TYR A 26 -8.57 -15.21 -2.26
C TYR A 26 -8.85 -13.75 -1.88
N SER A 27 -8.43 -12.77 -2.68
CA SER A 27 -8.76 -11.37 -2.43
C SER A 27 -10.12 -11.03 -3.05
N ILE A 28 -11.18 -11.07 -2.26
CA ILE A 28 -12.55 -10.62 -2.63
C ILE A 28 -12.64 -9.08 -2.63
N ASN A 29 -11.57 -8.40 -3.06
CA ASN A 29 -11.56 -6.95 -3.12
C ASN A 29 -12.06 -6.52 -4.52
N PRO A 30 -13.21 -5.86 -4.66
CA PRO A 30 -13.71 -5.38 -5.95
C PRO A 30 -12.79 -4.31 -6.59
N TYR A 31 -11.78 -3.82 -5.85
CA TYR A 31 -10.73 -2.93 -6.34
C TYR A 31 -9.43 -3.65 -6.76
N ASN A 32 -9.30 -4.96 -6.49
CA ASN A 32 -8.24 -5.80 -7.06
C ASN A 32 -8.80 -6.57 -8.25
N SER A 33 -8.95 -5.89 -9.38
CA SER A 33 -9.10 -6.54 -10.69
C SER A 33 -7.75 -7.02 -11.25
N THR A 34 -6.66 -6.83 -10.50
CA THR A 34 -5.29 -7.12 -10.93
C THR A 34 -4.98 -8.60 -10.71
N SER A 35 -5.11 -9.39 -11.78
CA SER A 35 -4.68 -10.79 -11.81
C SER A 35 -3.21 -10.98 -12.15
N ASP A 36 -2.50 -9.88 -12.43
CA ASP A 36 -1.15 -9.87 -12.97
C ASP A 36 -0.25 -9.03 -12.05
N SER A 37 0.87 -9.61 -11.63
CA SER A 37 1.88 -8.91 -10.82
C SER A 37 2.50 -7.74 -11.58
N THR A 38 2.40 -7.72 -12.91
CA THR A 38 2.89 -6.66 -13.80
C THR A 38 1.85 -5.58 -14.10
N ASP A 39 0.60 -5.71 -13.63
CA ASP A 39 -0.42 -4.68 -13.81
C ASP A 39 0.05 -3.38 -13.14
N PRO A 40 0.10 -2.24 -13.85
CA PRO A 40 0.44 -0.95 -13.26
C PRO A 40 -0.42 -0.60 -12.04
N ASN A 41 -1.66 -1.08 -11.97
CA ASN A 41 -2.55 -0.90 -10.82
C ASN A 41 -2.15 -1.72 -9.59
N ASN A 42 -1.23 -2.68 -9.73
CA ASN A 42 -0.62 -3.44 -8.64
C ASN A 42 0.62 -2.73 -8.05
N LEU A 43 1.03 -1.59 -8.59
CA LEU A 43 2.26 -0.91 -8.21
C LEU A 43 1.98 0.34 -7.37
N LEU A 44 2.76 0.53 -6.31
CA LEU A 44 2.71 1.71 -5.45
C LEU A 44 4.11 2.30 -5.27
N LEU A 45 4.26 3.59 -5.54
CA LEU A 45 5.54 4.28 -5.41
C LEU A 45 5.73 4.79 -3.96
N LEU A 46 6.62 4.17 -3.19
CA LEU A 46 6.83 4.46 -1.77
C LEU A 46 8.22 5.02 -1.50
N ARG A 47 8.36 5.79 -0.41
CA ARG A 47 9.69 6.09 0.16
C ARG A 47 10.25 4.79 0.77
N GLU A 48 11.57 4.61 0.78
CA GLU A 48 12.24 3.39 1.24
C GLU A 48 11.75 2.87 2.61
N ASP A 49 11.56 3.77 3.58
CA ASP A 49 11.06 3.43 4.92
C ASP A 49 9.59 2.95 4.88
N LEU A 50 8.76 3.56 4.05
CA LEU A 50 7.37 3.15 3.83
C LEU A 50 7.27 1.86 3.05
N HIS A 51 8.17 1.61 2.10
CA HIS A 51 8.24 0.34 1.39
C HIS A 51 8.55 -0.79 2.36
N SER A 52 9.60 -0.62 3.18
CA SER A 52 9.96 -1.58 4.22
C SER A 52 8.81 -1.80 5.21
N ALA A 53 8.10 -0.73 5.60
CA ALA A 53 6.95 -0.83 6.50
C ALA A 53 5.76 -1.55 5.85
N PHE A 54 5.52 -1.34 4.56
CA PHE A 54 4.47 -2.01 3.81
C PHE A 54 4.71 -3.52 3.74
N ASP A 55 5.92 -3.93 3.36
CA ASP A 55 6.32 -5.34 3.27
C ASP A 55 6.24 -6.06 4.63
N ASN A 56 6.58 -5.34 5.71
CA ASN A 56 6.45 -5.84 7.08
C ASN A 56 5.02 -5.79 7.64
N LYS A 57 4.02 -5.44 6.82
CA LYS A 57 2.60 -5.33 7.22
C LYS A 57 2.36 -4.33 8.36
N ALA A 58 3.19 -3.29 8.46
CA ALA A 58 3.04 -2.24 9.45
C ALA A 58 1.87 -1.29 9.12
N PHE A 59 1.45 -1.23 7.86
CA PHE A 59 0.23 -0.56 7.42
C PHE A 59 -0.38 -1.24 6.20
N ILE A 60 -1.65 -0.93 5.92
CA ILE A 60 -2.42 -1.45 4.79
C ILE A 60 -3.28 -0.36 4.16
N LEU A 61 -3.64 -0.53 2.90
CA LEU A 61 -4.66 0.29 2.22
C LEU A 61 -6.01 -0.37 2.39
N VAL A 62 -6.99 0.34 2.94
CA VAL A 62 -8.32 -0.22 3.19
C VAL A 62 -9.43 0.73 2.75
N PRO A 63 -10.54 0.21 2.21
CA PRO A 63 -11.71 1.02 1.96
C PRO A 63 -12.39 1.38 3.29
N LYS A 64 -12.56 2.68 3.56
CA LYS A 64 -13.39 3.20 4.67
C LYS A 64 -14.37 4.23 4.13
N GLN A 65 -15.67 3.99 4.34
CA GLN A 65 -16.74 4.91 3.95
C GLN A 65 -16.67 5.35 2.46
N GLY A 66 -16.29 4.43 1.57
CA GLY A 66 -16.18 4.71 0.13
C GLY A 66 -14.86 5.37 -0.31
N ARG A 67 -13.90 5.54 0.59
CA ARG A 67 -12.57 6.11 0.31
C ARG A 67 -11.48 5.07 0.57
N GLN A 68 -10.41 5.07 -0.22
CA GLN A 68 -9.22 4.29 0.12
C GLN A 68 -8.37 5.10 1.09
N VAL A 69 -8.06 4.51 2.25
CA VAL A 69 -7.26 5.18 3.27
C VAL A 69 -6.08 4.33 3.69
N LEU A 70 -5.03 5.03 4.11
CA LEU A 70 -3.86 4.43 4.75
C LEU A 70 -4.17 4.07 6.20
N HIS A 71 -4.06 2.80 6.57
CA HIS A 71 -4.31 2.35 7.95
C HIS A 71 -3.09 1.68 8.53
N PHE A 72 -2.47 2.32 9.53
CA PHE A 72 -1.35 1.74 10.26
C PHE A 72 -1.81 0.71 11.29
N ILE A 73 -1.15 -0.43 11.28
CA ILE A 73 -1.30 -1.53 12.24
C ILE A 73 -0.26 -1.37 13.35
N ALA A 74 0.98 -1.00 12.99
CA ALA A 74 2.05 -0.70 13.93
C ALA A 74 2.26 0.81 14.07
N TYR A 75 2.58 1.26 15.29
CA TYR A 75 2.85 2.67 15.56
C TYR A 75 4.25 3.07 15.06
N MET A 76 4.29 4.04 14.15
CA MET A 76 5.49 4.54 13.48
C MET A 76 5.50 6.08 13.46
N PRO A 77 5.91 6.74 14.56
CA PRO A 77 5.96 8.20 14.60
C PRO A 77 7.08 8.76 13.70
N PRO A 78 6.90 9.94 13.09
CA PRO A 78 5.69 10.76 13.12
C PRO A 78 4.66 10.37 12.04
N VAL A 79 4.97 9.37 11.21
CA VAL A 79 4.21 9.02 10.00
C VAL A 79 2.79 8.56 10.36
N THR A 80 2.65 7.70 11.38
CA THR A 80 1.33 7.26 11.86
C THR A 80 0.49 8.45 12.30
N ASP A 81 1.06 9.41 13.03
CA ASP A 81 0.32 10.56 13.56
C ASP A 81 -0.22 11.46 12.45
N ILE A 82 0.50 11.56 11.33
CA ILE A 82 0.19 12.48 10.24
C ILE A 82 -0.70 11.83 9.18
N PHE A 83 -0.50 10.54 8.91
CA PHE A 83 -1.06 9.88 7.73
C PHE A 83 -2.08 8.78 8.04
N HIS A 84 -2.28 8.40 9.32
CA HIS A 84 -3.27 7.38 9.66
C HIS A 84 -4.71 7.82 9.32
N ASN A 85 -5.45 6.95 8.65
CA ASN A 85 -6.78 7.17 8.08
C ASN A 85 -6.86 8.33 7.06
N ARG A 86 -5.72 8.75 6.50
CA ARG A 86 -5.71 9.73 5.43
C ARG A 86 -6.00 9.04 4.09
N GLU A 87 -6.79 9.74 3.27
CA GLU A 87 -7.07 9.34 1.89
C GLU A 87 -5.82 9.52 1.01
N ILE A 88 -5.68 8.64 0.03
CA ILE A 88 -4.56 8.54 -0.92
C ILE A 88 -5.07 8.70 -2.34
#